data_AF-A0A1H0J162-F1
#
_entry.id   AF-A0A1H0J162-F1
#
_cell.length_a   1.000
_cell.length_b   1.000
_cell.length_c   1.000
_cell.angle_alpha   90.00
_cell.angle_beta   90.00
_cell.angle_gamma   90.00
#
_symmetry.space_group_name_H-M   'P 1'
#
loop_
_entity.id
_entity.type
_entity.pdbx_description
1 polymer ?
#
loop_
_entity_poly.entity_id
_entity_poly.type
_entity_poly.pdbx_seq_one_letter_code
_entity_poly.pdbx_strand_id
1 'polypeptide(L)'
;MKNDIHDLGLVLDSRVKLVAIESWDEPRVLETLTGLAIRRGHGLYTWSVTEGLQRLGFGGEPLVRGDSGEVETALRAIKADQQANLYVLCDLHPFLADNPKVVRLLKEIAMAEGPSRPTVVLVSHALKLPAEVQRFAARFTLALPSEEELIGIVREEAARWSERNRGVRVRTDNRTLNQVVKNLRGLSHGEARLLARNVICNDGAITQEDLPALNRTKFELLDLGGVLSFEHDTARFAEVGGLYNLKRWLGERQAAFNAGKDVDLPKGVLLVGVQGGGKSLAAKAVAGLWGLPLLRLDFACLYNKYFGETERNLREALRLAEEMAPCVLWADEIEKGLATGDNDGGVSQRVLGTLLTWMAERKAPVFMVATANAIDRLPPELVRKGRFDELFFVDLPTREVRAEIFRIHLQRRELEPQQFDLGELAQVSDGFSGAEIEQVVVSAFYAGQARQKTVDQELLLQEIKRTAPLSVVMAEELAALRRWADGRAVMAD
;
A
#
# COMPACT_ATOMS: atom_id res chain seq x y z
N MET A 1 -0.67 -21.12 -6.33
CA MET A 1 -0.04 -22.35 -6.87
C MET A 1 -0.78 -23.00 -8.03
N LYS A 2 -2.01 -23.56 -7.87
CA LYS A 2 -2.63 -24.32 -8.99
C LYS A 2 -2.90 -23.46 -10.22
N ASN A 3 -3.34 -22.21 -10.00
CA ASN A 3 -3.58 -21.25 -11.07
C ASN A 3 -2.26 -20.76 -11.69
N ASP A 4 -1.27 -20.37 -10.87
CA ASP A 4 0.05 -19.94 -11.38
C ASP A 4 0.72 -20.99 -12.29
N ILE A 5 0.66 -22.28 -11.92
CA ILE A 5 1.21 -23.38 -12.75
C ILE A 5 0.46 -23.51 -14.07
N HIS A 6 -0.86 -23.32 -14.05
CA HIS A 6 -1.69 -23.38 -15.25
C HIS A 6 -1.38 -22.19 -16.18
N ASP A 7 -1.39 -20.98 -15.65
CA ASP A 7 -1.19 -19.74 -16.41
C ASP A 7 0.23 -19.67 -16.98
N LEU A 8 1.25 -20.01 -16.18
CA LEU A 8 2.62 -20.11 -16.66
C LEU A 8 2.76 -21.22 -17.71
N GLY A 9 2.02 -22.32 -17.54
CA GLY A 9 1.90 -23.37 -18.56
C GLY A 9 1.39 -22.82 -19.90
N LEU A 10 0.32 -22.04 -19.89
CA LEU A 10 -0.23 -21.40 -21.09
C LEU A 10 0.79 -20.46 -21.76
N VAL A 11 1.57 -19.72 -20.97
CA VAL A 11 2.66 -18.88 -21.49
C VAL A 11 3.73 -19.73 -22.19
N LEU A 12 4.13 -20.86 -21.61
CA LEU A 12 5.09 -21.76 -22.26
C LEU A 12 4.51 -22.43 -23.52
N ASP A 13 3.20 -22.67 -23.57
CA ASP A 13 2.51 -23.24 -24.74
C ASP A 13 2.42 -22.25 -25.91
N SER A 14 2.50 -20.94 -25.64
CA SER A 14 2.52 -19.89 -26.66
C SER A 14 3.81 -19.85 -27.50
N ARG A 15 4.70 -20.86 -27.35
CA ARG A 15 6.00 -21.02 -28.01
C ARG A 15 7.04 -19.94 -27.69
N VAL A 16 6.77 -19.11 -26.68
CA VAL A 16 7.73 -18.13 -26.19
C VAL A 16 8.90 -18.86 -25.53
N LYS A 17 10.13 -18.50 -25.90
CA LYS A 17 11.37 -19.10 -25.40
C LYS A 17 12.11 -18.26 -24.36
N LEU A 18 11.58 -17.07 -24.07
CA LEU A 18 12.10 -16.17 -23.06
C LEU A 18 10.95 -15.69 -22.18
N VAL A 19 10.99 -16.03 -20.89
CA VAL A 19 10.02 -15.57 -19.90
C VAL A 19 10.75 -14.70 -18.88
N ALA A 20 10.14 -13.59 -18.49
CA ALA A 20 10.65 -12.66 -17.50
C ALA A 20 9.70 -12.67 -16.29
N ILE A 21 10.21 -13.11 -15.14
CA ILE A 21 9.49 -13.14 -13.87
C ILE A 21 10.18 -12.17 -12.92
N GLU A 22 9.47 -11.13 -12.53
CA GLU A 22 9.93 -10.21 -11.50
C GLU A 22 9.34 -10.62 -10.15
N SER A 23 10.18 -11.00 -9.21
CA SER A 23 9.76 -11.52 -7.90
C SER A 23 10.88 -11.40 -6.87
N TRP A 24 10.51 -11.08 -5.64
CA TRP A 24 11.39 -11.16 -4.46
C TRP A 24 11.40 -12.57 -3.83
N ASP A 25 10.45 -13.42 -4.21
CA ASP A 25 10.28 -14.79 -3.70
C ASP A 25 10.80 -15.80 -4.73
N GLU A 26 12.13 -15.87 -4.88
CA GLU A 26 12.79 -16.82 -5.79
C GLU A 26 12.43 -18.29 -5.47
N PRO A 27 12.43 -18.76 -4.20
CA PRO A 27 12.06 -20.13 -3.89
C PRO A 27 10.68 -20.52 -4.43
N ARG A 28 9.69 -19.64 -4.30
CA ARG A 28 8.35 -19.89 -4.85
C ARG A 28 8.34 -20.00 -6.37
N VAL A 29 9.10 -19.14 -7.06
CA VAL A 29 9.23 -19.22 -8.52
C VAL A 29 9.79 -20.58 -8.92
N LEU A 30 10.85 -21.03 -8.24
CA LEU A 30 11.47 -22.33 -8.46
C LEU A 30 10.53 -23.49 -8.15
N GLU A 31 9.78 -23.46 -7.06
CA GLU A 31 8.77 -24.48 -6.74
C GLU A 31 7.69 -24.58 -7.81
N THR A 32 7.19 -23.43 -8.29
CA THR A 32 6.18 -23.35 -9.35
C THR A 32 6.70 -23.94 -10.66
N LEU A 33 7.92 -23.56 -11.05
CA LEU A 33 8.59 -24.07 -12.25
C LEU A 33 8.93 -25.56 -12.13
N THR A 34 9.29 -26.04 -10.93
CA THR A 34 9.53 -27.46 -10.66
C THR A 34 8.25 -28.27 -10.86
N GLY A 35 7.13 -27.83 -10.29
CA GLY A 35 5.84 -28.47 -10.49
C GLY A 35 5.42 -28.51 -11.97
N LEU A 36 5.72 -27.44 -12.72
CA LEU A 36 5.44 -27.35 -14.15
C LEU A 36 6.33 -28.29 -14.98
N ALA A 37 7.64 -28.33 -14.69
CA ALA A 37 8.61 -29.19 -15.35
C ALA A 37 8.27 -30.67 -15.14
N ILE A 38 7.90 -31.07 -13.91
CA ILE A 38 7.47 -32.44 -13.59
C ILE A 38 6.22 -32.83 -14.40
N ARG A 39 5.20 -31.97 -14.45
CA ARG A 39 3.96 -32.25 -15.22
C ARG A 39 4.21 -32.41 -16.72
N ARG A 40 5.23 -31.73 -17.25
CA ARG A 40 5.58 -31.74 -18.68
C ARG A 40 6.67 -32.75 -19.04
N GLY A 41 7.33 -33.36 -18.04
CA GLY A 41 8.48 -34.23 -18.26
C GLY A 41 9.71 -33.48 -18.79
N HIS A 42 9.81 -32.17 -18.57
CA HIS A 42 10.95 -31.37 -19.01
C HIS A 42 12.06 -31.36 -17.94
N GLY A 43 13.32 -31.27 -18.34
CA GLY A 43 14.40 -30.98 -17.41
C GLY A 43 14.31 -29.54 -16.90
N LEU A 44 14.60 -29.35 -15.61
CA LEU A 44 14.70 -28.02 -14.99
C LEU A 44 16.15 -27.78 -14.55
N TYR A 45 16.67 -26.62 -14.93
CA TYR A 45 18.02 -26.18 -14.63
C TYR A 45 17.96 -24.79 -14.03
N THR A 46 18.85 -24.51 -13.09
CA THR A 46 19.06 -23.20 -12.49
C THR A 46 20.44 -22.69 -12.81
N TRP A 47 20.57 -21.38 -12.86
CA TRP A 47 21.84 -20.69 -12.92
C TRP A 47 21.84 -19.55 -11.92
N SER A 48 22.92 -19.45 -11.16
CA SER A 48 23.26 -18.27 -10.36
C SER A 48 24.74 -17.95 -10.57
N VAL A 49 25.13 -16.71 -10.28
CA VAL A 49 26.54 -16.28 -10.39
C VAL A 49 27.47 -17.09 -9.47
N THR A 50 26.95 -17.62 -8.35
CA THR A 50 27.73 -18.37 -7.35
C THR A 50 27.83 -19.86 -7.67
N GLU A 51 26.78 -20.44 -8.25
CA GLU A 51 26.66 -21.90 -8.40
C GLU A 51 26.78 -22.38 -9.85
N GLY A 52 26.72 -21.46 -10.82
CA GLY A 52 26.73 -21.79 -12.24
C GLY A 52 25.50 -22.60 -12.65
N LEU A 53 25.60 -23.32 -13.76
CA LEU A 53 24.47 -24.05 -14.35
C LEU A 53 24.28 -25.44 -13.72
N GLN A 54 23.19 -25.62 -12.97
CA GLN A 54 22.90 -26.84 -12.23
C GLN A 54 21.54 -27.44 -12.60
N ARG A 55 21.40 -28.77 -12.48
CA ARG A 55 20.11 -29.45 -12.64
C ARG A 55 19.35 -29.46 -11.32
N LEU A 56 18.10 -28.99 -11.34
CA LEU A 56 17.24 -29.01 -10.16
C LEU A 56 16.61 -30.40 -10.01
N GLY A 57 17.09 -31.18 -9.03
CA GLY A 57 16.65 -32.56 -8.75
C GLY A 57 17.56 -33.29 -7.75
N PHE A 58 17.17 -34.50 -7.32
CA PHE A 58 18.00 -35.33 -6.42
C PHE A 58 19.34 -35.65 -7.08
N GLY A 59 20.43 -35.16 -6.47
CA GLY A 59 21.81 -35.42 -6.90
C GLY A 59 22.56 -34.23 -7.51
N GLY A 60 21.88 -33.11 -7.79
CA GLY A 60 22.52 -31.81 -8.11
C GLY A 60 23.78 -31.87 -8.97
N GLU A 61 23.75 -32.60 -10.09
CA GLU A 61 24.95 -32.72 -10.92
C GLU A 61 25.11 -31.47 -11.81
N PRO A 62 26.30 -30.85 -11.84
CA PRO A 62 26.59 -29.75 -12.74
C PRO A 62 26.47 -30.22 -14.19
N LEU A 63 25.75 -29.46 -15.03
CA LEU A 63 25.61 -29.80 -16.45
C LEU A 63 26.92 -29.57 -17.23
N VAL A 64 27.73 -28.63 -16.76
CA VAL A 64 28.99 -28.22 -17.37
C VAL A 64 30.11 -28.43 -16.35
N ARG A 65 31.09 -29.28 -16.67
CA ARG A 65 32.35 -29.37 -15.90
C ARG A 65 33.23 -28.18 -16.29
N GLY A 66 33.15 -27.06 -15.55
CA GLY A 66 33.92 -25.84 -15.82
C GLY A 66 33.30 -24.59 -15.17
N ASP A 67 33.86 -23.41 -15.48
CA ASP A 67 33.45 -22.10 -14.95
C ASP A 67 32.11 -21.61 -15.55
N SER A 68 31.04 -22.36 -15.29
CA SER A 68 29.68 -22.01 -15.70
C SER A 68 29.08 -20.85 -14.91
N GLY A 69 29.85 -20.24 -14.00
CA GLY A 69 29.52 -18.96 -13.36
C GLY A 69 29.58 -17.77 -14.33
N GLU A 70 30.30 -17.89 -15.45
CA GLU A 70 30.27 -16.86 -16.49
C GLU A 70 28.98 -16.94 -17.32
N VAL A 71 28.22 -15.83 -17.34
CA VAL A 71 26.93 -15.71 -18.04
C VAL A 71 27.02 -16.09 -19.51
N GLU A 72 28.05 -15.65 -20.23
CA GLU A 72 28.21 -15.95 -21.65
C GLU A 72 28.35 -17.46 -21.90
N THR A 73 29.11 -18.13 -21.04
CA THR A 73 29.35 -19.57 -21.12
C THR A 73 28.07 -20.35 -20.84
N ALA A 74 27.30 -19.94 -19.83
CA ALA A 74 25.99 -20.53 -19.53
C ALA A 74 25.00 -20.36 -20.70
N LEU A 75 24.86 -19.15 -21.25
CA LEU A 75 23.94 -18.89 -22.37
C LEU A 75 24.33 -19.64 -23.65
N ARG A 76 25.63 -19.82 -23.93
CA ARG A 76 26.08 -20.64 -25.06
C ARG A 76 25.72 -22.11 -24.87
N ALA A 77 25.88 -22.64 -23.65
CA ALA A 77 25.48 -24.01 -23.33
C ALA A 77 23.96 -24.21 -23.50
N ILE A 78 23.16 -23.26 -23.00
CA ILE A 78 21.71 -23.27 -23.17
C ILE A 78 21.34 -23.23 -24.65
N LYS A 79 21.91 -22.31 -25.42
CA LYS A 79 21.63 -22.20 -26.86
C LYS A 79 21.94 -23.50 -27.63
N ALA A 80 22.96 -24.25 -27.20
CA ALA A 80 23.35 -25.51 -27.81
C ALA A 80 22.41 -26.68 -27.46
N ASP A 81 21.57 -26.56 -26.42
CA ASP A 81 20.63 -27.59 -26.02
C ASP A 81 19.57 -27.83 -27.11
N GLN A 82 19.30 -29.11 -27.36
CA GLN A 82 18.32 -29.61 -28.33
C GLN A 82 17.12 -30.27 -27.66
N GLN A 83 17.02 -30.16 -26.34
CA GLN A 83 15.89 -30.62 -25.54
C GLN A 83 14.99 -29.43 -25.15
N ALA A 84 13.72 -29.74 -24.84
CA ALA A 84 12.73 -28.77 -24.38
C ALA A 84 12.89 -28.43 -22.89
N ASN A 85 14.13 -28.25 -22.42
CA ASN A 85 14.43 -28.00 -21.02
C ASN A 85 14.09 -26.56 -20.61
N LEU A 86 13.79 -26.37 -19.33
CA LEU A 86 13.61 -25.06 -18.71
C LEU A 86 14.90 -24.65 -18.00
N TYR A 87 15.33 -23.42 -18.26
CA TYR A 87 16.52 -22.81 -17.67
C TYR A 87 16.13 -21.56 -16.90
N VAL A 88 16.28 -21.58 -15.59
CA VAL A 88 15.97 -20.48 -14.70
C VAL A 88 17.26 -19.73 -14.37
N LEU A 89 17.37 -18.48 -14.82
CA LEU A 89 18.54 -17.64 -14.56
C LEU A 89 18.18 -16.63 -13.46
N CYS A 90 18.71 -16.85 -12.27
CA CYS A 90 18.49 -16.00 -11.11
C CYS A 90 19.45 -14.80 -11.14
N ASP A 91 18.90 -13.60 -10.93
CA ASP A 91 19.64 -12.34 -10.83
C ASP A 91 20.56 -12.02 -12.02
N LEU A 92 20.10 -12.34 -13.24
CA LEU A 92 20.82 -12.00 -14.47
C LEU A 92 20.77 -10.49 -14.81
N HIS A 93 19.84 -9.73 -14.22
CA HIS A 93 19.56 -8.34 -14.59
C HIS A 93 20.79 -7.40 -14.60
N PRO A 94 21.80 -7.50 -13.71
CA PRO A 94 22.96 -6.61 -13.73
C PRO A 94 23.81 -6.82 -14.99
N PHE A 95 23.79 -8.02 -15.56
CA PHE A 95 24.55 -8.39 -16.76
C PHE A 95 23.84 -8.03 -18.07
N LEU A 96 22.61 -7.52 -18.00
CA LEU A 96 21.86 -7.05 -19.18
C LEU A 96 22.20 -5.60 -19.52
N ALA A 97 22.71 -4.83 -18.55
CA ALA A 97 23.24 -3.50 -18.77
C ALA A 97 24.63 -3.60 -19.42
N ASP A 98 24.83 -2.87 -20.52
CA ASP A 98 26.13 -2.67 -21.18
C ASP A 98 26.86 -3.94 -21.68
N ASN A 99 26.19 -5.09 -21.77
CA ASN A 99 26.77 -6.31 -22.32
C ASN A 99 26.06 -6.79 -23.60
N PRO A 100 26.46 -6.27 -24.79
CA PRO A 100 25.76 -6.58 -26.04
C PRO A 100 25.85 -8.06 -26.44
N LYS A 101 26.87 -8.80 -25.97
CA LYS A 101 27.01 -10.24 -26.24
C LYS A 101 25.95 -11.04 -25.51
N VAL A 102 25.73 -10.77 -24.22
CA VAL A 102 24.69 -11.41 -23.41
C VAL A 102 23.30 -11.14 -24.00
N VAL A 103 23.02 -9.88 -24.36
CA VAL A 103 21.74 -9.49 -25.00
C VAL A 103 21.56 -10.21 -26.33
N ARG A 104 22.61 -10.30 -27.16
CA ARG A 104 22.56 -11.01 -28.44
C ARG A 104 22.31 -12.51 -28.26
N LEU A 105 22.97 -13.16 -27.30
CA LEU A 105 22.78 -14.58 -27.00
C LEU A 105 21.35 -14.87 -26.53
N LEU A 106 20.81 -14.06 -25.61
CA LEU A 106 19.42 -14.17 -25.18
C LEU A 106 18.44 -14.00 -26.34
N LYS A 107 18.69 -13.04 -27.23
CA LYS A 107 17.87 -12.84 -28.42
C LYS A 107 17.88 -14.06 -29.34
N GLU A 108 19.05 -14.68 -29.55
CA GLU A 108 19.17 -15.88 -30.37
C GLU A 108 18.45 -17.09 -29.78
N ILE A 109 18.47 -17.25 -28.46
CA ILE A 109 17.69 -18.27 -27.76
C ILE A 109 16.19 -17.97 -27.90
N ALA A 110 15.79 -16.72 -27.69
CA ALA A 110 14.39 -16.29 -27.75
C ALA A 110 13.78 -16.43 -29.16
N MET A 111 14.60 -16.27 -30.20
CA MET A 111 14.22 -16.46 -31.61
C MET A 111 14.26 -17.93 -32.07
N ALA A 112 14.69 -18.87 -31.23
CA ALA A 112 14.84 -20.26 -31.63
C ALA A 112 13.48 -20.90 -31.94
N GLU A 113 13.31 -21.34 -33.18
CA GLU A 113 12.10 -22.04 -33.61
C GLU A 113 12.21 -23.55 -33.35
N GLY A 114 11.09 -24.16 -32.96
CA GLY A 114 10.94 -25.60 -32.77
C GLY A 114 10.46 -26.00 -31.37
N PRO A 115 9.73 -27.13 -31.26
CA PRO A 115 9.21 -27.61 -29.98
C PRO A 115 10.32 -28.09 -29.04
N SER A 116 11.40 -28.65 -29.58
CA SER A 116 12.55 -29.19 -28.84
C SER A 116 13.64 -28.16 -28.55
N ARG A 117 13.26 -26.89 -28.35
CA ARG A 117 14.18 -25.81 -28.00
C ARG A 117 14.02 -25.39 -26.55
N PRO A 118 15.13 -25.07 -25.87
CA PRO A 118 15.11 -24.71 -24.47
C PRO A 118 14.35 -23.40 -24.25
N THR A 119 13.77 -23.27 -23.07
CA THR A 119 13.07 -22.05 -22.64
C THR A 119 13.83 -21.43 -21.49
N VAL A 120 14.19 -20.15 -21.62
CA VAL A 120 14.87 -19.38 -20.58
C VAL A 120 13.85 -18.59 -19.78
N VAL A 121 13.93 -18.69 -18.46
CA VAL A 121 13.14 -17.95 -17.49
C VAL A 121 14.10 -17.08 -16.70
N LEU A 122 13.97 -15.76 -16.81
CA LEU A 122 14.72 -14.78 -16.03
C LEU A 122 13.97 -14.50 -14.74
N VAL A 123 14.63 -14.63 -13.60
CA VAL A 123 14.04 -14.37 -12.28
C VAL A 123 14.88 -13.32 -11.56
N SER A 124 14.28 -12.21 -11.18
CA SER A 124 14.95 -11.21 -10.34
C SER A 124 13.97 -10.23 -9.70
N HIS A 125 14.42 -9.51 -8.67
CA HIS A 125 13.62 -8.50 -7.97
C HIS A 125 13.35 -7.24 -8.84
N ALA A 126 14.24 -6.94 -9.80
CA ALA A 126 14.10 -5.80 -10.71
C ALA A 126 14.62 -6.17 -12.10
N LEU A 127 13.74 -6.30 -13.10
CA LEU A 127 14.11 -6.82 -14.42
C LEU A 127 13.74 -5.86 -15.55
N LYS A 128 14.70 -5.02 -15.95
CA LYS A 128 14.59 -4.15 -17.13
C LYS A 128 15.21 -4.83 -18.36
N LEU A 129 14.35 -5.39 -19.22
CA LEU A 129 14.81 -6.02 -20.46
C LEU A 129 15.26 -4.98 -21.50
N PRO A 130 16.40 -5.20 -22.18
CA PRO A 130 16.82 -4.42 -23.33
C PRO A 130 15.80 -4.47 -24.48
N ALA A 131 15.69 -3.38 -25.26
CA ALA A 131 14.71 -3.22 -26.32
C ALA A 131 14.81 -4.31 -27.41
N GLU A 132 16.01 -4.85 -27.62
CA GLU A 132 16.30 -5.89 -28.61
C GLU A 132 15.62 -7.22 -28.29
N VAL A 133 15.45 -7.53 -27.00
CA VAL A 133 14.87 -8.79 -26.49
C VAL A 133 13.45 -8.62 -25.97
N GLN A 134 13.05 -7.40 -25.60
CA GLN A 134 11.76 -7.11 -24.97
C GLN A 134 10.55 -7.68 -25.73
N ARG A 135 10.55 -7.60 -27.08
CA ARG A 135 9.45 -8.13 -27.92
C ARG A 135 9.40 -9.65 -28.03
N PHE A 136 10.47 -10.35 -27.66
CA PHE A 136 10.55 -11.81 -27.69
C PHE A 136 10.28 -12.43 -26.32
N ALA A 137 10.16 -11.61 -25.28
CA ALA A 137 9.96 -12.05 -23.91
C ALA A 137 8.49 -11.97 -23.52
N ALA A 138 7.96 -13.04 -22.92
CA ALA A 138 6.70 -12.97 -22.17
C ALA A 138 7.01 -12.50 -20.74
N ARG A 139 6.23 -11.55 -20.23
CA ARG A 139 6.29 -11.17 -18.81
C ARG A 139 5.26 -11.98 -18.04
N PHE A 140 5.66 -12.53 -16.91
CA PHE A 140 4.79 -13.26 -16.02
C PHE A 140 5.01 -12.78 -14.59
N THR A 141 3.90 -12.52 -13.89
CA THR A 141 3.92 -12.11 -12.48
C THR A 141 3.12 -13.15 -11.70
N LEU A 142 3.72 -13.68 -10.64
CA LEU A 142 3.02 -14.59 -9.75
C LEU A 142 1.87 -13.87 -9.04
N ALA A 143 0.73 -14.53 -8.92
CA ALA A 143 -0.40 -13.98 -8.18
C ALA A 143 -0.09 -13.98 -6.67
N LEU A 144 -0.72 -13.09 -5.91
CA LEU A 144 -0.78 -13.24 -4.46
C LEU A 144 -1.60 -14.48 -4.06
N PRO A 145 -1.34 -15.07 -2.88
CA PRO A 145 -2.11 -16.22 -2.40
C PRO A 145 -3.59 -15.86 -2.28
N SER A 146 -4.44 -16.71 -2.83
CA SER A 146 -5.89 -16.66 -2.61
C SER A 146 -6.23 -16.97 -1.14
N GLU A 147 -7.47 -16.67 -0.73
CA GLU A 147 -7.93 -16.97 0.64
C GLU A 147 -7.83 -18.46 0.98
N GLU A 148 -8.13 -19.35 0.03
CA GLU A 148 -7.96 -20.80 0.22
C GLU A 148 -6.49 -21.20 0.40
N GLU A 149 -5.59 -20.57 -0.36
CA GLU A 149 -4.15 -20.82 -0.26
C GLU A 149 -3.57 -20.28 1.05
N LEU A 150 -4.02 -19.10 1.51
CA LEU A 150 -3.66 -18.55 2.82
C LEU A 150 -4.08 -19.47 3.96
N ILE A 151 -5.30 -20.03 3.91
CA ILE A 151 -5.77 -21.05 4.87
C ILE A 151 -4.84 -22.27 4.82
N GLY A 152 -4.47 -22.71 3.62
CA GLY A 152 -3.52 -23.80 3.41
C GLY A 152 -2.17 -23.54 4.07
N ILE A 153 -1.56 -22.37 3.83
CA ILE A 153 -0.28 -21.96 4.41
C ILE A 153 -0.35 -21.99 5.95
N VAL A 154 -1.39 -21.42 6.55
CA VAL A 154 -1.54 -21.40 8.02
C VAL A 154 -1.69 -22.83 8.57
N ARG A 155 -2.45 -23.70 7.89
CA ARG A 155 -2.61 -25.11 8.30
C ARG A 155 -1.33 -25.92 8.18
N GLU A 156 -0.55 -25.71 7.12
CA GLU A 156 0.75 -26.35 6.93
C GLU A 156 1.73 -25.97 8.04
N GLU A 157 1.82 -24.68 8.40
CA GLU A 157 2.68 -24.24 9.49
C GLU A 157 2.21 -24.76 10.86
N ALA A 158 0.89 -24.85 11.08
CA ALA A 158 0.34 -25.46 12.29
C ALA A 158 0.67 -26.95 12.39
N ALA A 159 0.62 -27.68 11.26
CA ALA A 159 1.01 -29.09 11.20
C ALA A 159 2.52 -29.27 11.47
N ARG A 160 3.38 -28.46 10.85
CA ARG A 160 4.84 -28.46 11.08
C ARG A 160 5.19 -28.18 12.54
N TRP A 161 4.50 -27.23 13.17
CA TRP A 161 4.68 -26.97 14.60
C TRP A 161 4.25 -28.18 15.43
N SER A 162 3.12 -28.80 15.09
CA SER A 162 2.61 -29.99 15.80
C SER A 162 3.60 -31.16 15.73
N GLU A 163 4.16 -31.44 14.56
CA GLU A 163 5.20 -32.47 14.37
C GLU A 163 6.43 -32.22 15.24
N ARG A 164 6.90 -30.97 15.31
CA ARG A 164 8.03 -30.57 16.17
C ARG A 164 7.72 -30.65 17.66
N ASN A 165 6.47 -30.48 18.04
CA ASN A 165 6.01 -30.46 19.44
C ASN A 165 5.28 -31.75 19.85
N ARG A 166 5.77 -32.91 19.36
CA ARG A 166 5.28 -34.25 19.75
C ARG A 166 3.78 -34.48 19.48
N GLY A 167 3.24 -33.88 18.43
CA GLY A 167 1.84 -34.03 18.01
C GLY A 167 0.84 -33.19 18.80
N VAL A 168 1.29 -32.24 19.63
CA VAL A 168 0.38 -31.27 20.26
C VAL A 168 -0.29 -30.45 19.17
N ARG A 169 -1.62 -30.38 19.19
CA ARG A 169 -2.38 -29.58 18.21
C ARG A 169 -2.35 -28.10 18.59
N VAL A 170 -2.15 -27.25 17.60
CA VAL A 170 -2.28 -25.80 17.75
C VAL A 170 -3.70 -25.46 18.20
N ARG A 171 -3.83 -24.65 19.24
CA ARG A 171 -5.13 -24.21 19.76
C ARG A 171 -5.63 -23.02 18.97
N THR A 172 -6.71 -23.18 18.21
CA THR A 172 -7.34 -22.09 17.45
C THR A 172 -8.82 -22.39 17.18
N ASP A 173 -9.65 -21.35 17.13
CA ASP A 173 -11.04 -21.43 16.69
C ASP A 173 -11.19 -20.89 15.26
N ASN A 174 -12.23 -21.33 14.54
CA ASN A 174 -12.44 -20.94 13.13
C ASN A 174 -12.56 -19.42 12.93
N ARG A 175 -13.06 -18.68 13.93
CA ARG A 175 -13.21 -17.23 13.80
C ARG A 175 -11.85 -16.53 13.83
N THR A 176 -10.98 -16.91 14.77
CA THR A 176 -9.62 -16.34 14.86
C THR A 176 -8.77 -16.76 13.67
N LEU A 177 -8.91 -18.00 13.19
CA LEU A 177 -8.23 -18.44 11.96
C LEU A 177 -8.61 -17.56 10.75
N ASN A 178 -9.91 -17.31 10.56
CA ASN A 178 -10.39 -16.44 9.49
C ASN A 178 -9.90 -14.99 9.65
N GLN A 179 -9.75 -14.50 10.89
CA GLN A 179 -9.16 -13.19 11.13
C GLN A 179 -7.68 -13.16 10.75
N VAL A 180 -6.89 -14.16 11.14
CA VAL A 180 -5.48 -14.25 10.72
C VAL A 180 -5.38 -14.28 9.20
N VAL A 181 -6.16 -15.11 8.52
CA VAL A 181 -6.18 -15.20 7.05
C VAL A 181 -6.53 -13.86 6.41
N LYS A 182 -7.55 -13.14 6.93
CA LYS A 182 -7.87 -11.78 6.47
C LYS A 182 -6.70 -10.83 6.64
N ASN A 183 -6.01 -10.90 7.79
CA ASN A 183 -4.85 -10.07 8.02
C ASN A 183 -3.68 -10.47 7.12
N LEU A 184 -3.52 -11.71 6.68
CA LEU A 184 -2.45 -12.11 5.76
C LEU A 184 -2.67 -11.71 4.29
N ARG A 185 -3.87 -11.22 3.91
CA ARG A 185 -4.17 -10.76 2.54
C ARG A 185 -3.25 -9.61 2.11
N GLY A 186 -2.83 -9.61 0.84
CA GLY A 186 -1.92 -8.61 0.29
C GLY A 186 -0.43 -8.95 0.47
N LEU A 187 -0.10 -10.07 1.11
CA LEU A 187 1.28 -10.54 1.28
C LEU A 187 1.64 -11.63 0.27
N SER A 188 2.92 -11.74 -0.08
CA SER A 188 3.47 -12.88 -0.82
C SER A 188 3.33 -14.18 -0.01
N HIS A 189 3.50 -15.34 -0.66
CA HIS A 189 3.44 -16.63 0.04
C HIS A 189 4.54 -16.76 1.10
N GLY A 190 5.77 -16.33 0.80
CA GLY A 190 6.88 -16.34 1.75
C GLY A 190 6.60 -15.50 3.00
N GLU A 191 6.09 -14.28 2.81
CA GLU A 191 5.72 -13.38 3.92
C GLU A 191 4.54 -13.91 4.73
N ALA A 192 3.51 -14.43 4.05
CA ALA A 192 2.37 -15.06 4.72
C ALA A 192 2.80 -16.26 5.57
N ARG A 193 3.73 -17.09 5.06
CA ARG A 193 4.30 -18.22 5.79
C ARG A 193 5.14 -17.75 6.99
N LEU A 194 5.95 -16.71 6.82
CA LEU A 194 6.74 -16.11 7.89
C LEU A 194 5.86 -15.62 9.04
N LEU A 195 4.81 -14.85 8.74
CA LEU A 195 3.87 -14.33 9.74
C LEU A 195 3.05 -15.44 10.39
N ALA A 196 2.53 -16.40 9.61
CA ALA A 196 1.81 -17.55 10.15
C ALA A 196 2.68 -18.33 11.15
N ARG A 197 3.95 -18.55 10.79
CA ARG A 197 4.93 -19.19 11.67
C ARG A 197 5.16 -18.37 12.94
N ASN A 198 5.33 -17.05 12.85
CA ASN A 198 5.58 -16.21 14.02
C ASN A 198 4.41 -16.23 15.00
N VAL A 199 3.16 -16.23 14.52
CA VAL A 199 1.98 -16.34 15.39
C VAL A 199 1.93 -17.71 16.07
N ILE A 200 2.16 -18.79 15.33
CA ILE A 200 2.04 -20.16 15.86
C ILE A 200 3.19 -20.52 16.81
N CYS A 201 4.41 -20.03 16.53
CA CYS A 201 5.61 -20.44 17.27
C CYS A 201 5.70 -19.87 18.69
N ASN A 202 5.00 -18.78 19.01
CA ASN A 202 5.14 -18.11 20.31
C ASN A 202 4.61 -18.97 21.47
N ASP A 203 3.45 -19.59 21.33
CA ASP A 203 2.81 -20.37 22.40
C ASP A 203 2.05 -21.62 21.91
N GLY A 204 2.04 -21.89 20.59
CA GLY A 204 1.25 -22.97 20.02
C GLY A 204 -0.25 -22.70 20.00
N ALA A 205 -0.67 -21.44 20.13
CA ALA A 205 -2.03 -20.99 19.95
C ALA A 205 -2.10 -19.91 18.88
N ILE A 206 -3.29 -19.72 18.32
CA ILE A 206 -3.60 -18.55 17.51
C ILE A 206 -4.72 -17.84 18.25
N THR A 207 -4.39 -16.74 18.91
CA THR A 207 -5.32 -15.99 19.77
C THR A 207 -5.64 -14.61 19.17
N GLN A 208 -6.64 -13.93 19.74
CA GLN A 208 -6.94 -12.54 19.34
C GLN A 208 -5.87 -11.55 19.78
N GLU A 209 -5.06 -11.89 20.80
CA GLU A 209 -3.98 -11.04 21.32
C GLU A 209 -2.80 -10.96 20.35
N ASP A 210 -2.68 -11.92 19.43
CA ASP A 210 -1.62 -11.97 18.41
C ASP A 210 -1.91 -11.06 17.20
N LEU A 211 -3.18 -10.71 16.97
CA LEU A 211 -3.61 -9.96 15.79
C LEU A 211 -2.97 -8.56 15.68
N PRO A 212 -2.83 -7.76 16.75
CA PRO A 212 -2.15 -6.47 16.67
C PRO A 212 -0.67 -6.57 16.26
N ALA A 213 0.04 -7.58 16.79
CA ALA A 213 1.44 -7.80 16.47
C ALA A 213 1.62 -8.28 15.01
N LEU A 214 0.79 -9.25 14.58
CA LEU A 214 0.78 -9.71 13.18
C LEU A 214 0.50 -8.56 12.21
N ASN A 215 -0.47 -7.71 12.55
CA ASN A 215 -0.78 -6.54 11.73
C ASN A 215 0.42 -5.60 11.61
N ARG A 216 1.08 -5.27 12.74
CA ARG A 216 2.27 -4.41 12.72
C ARG A 216 3.36 -4.96 11.80
N THR A 217 3.74 -6.23 11.97
CA THR A 217 4.79 -6.85 11.15
C THR A 217 4.39 -6.97 9.68
N LYS A 218 3.13 -7.27 9.37
CA LYS A 218 2.63 -7.24 7.99
C LYS A 218 2.88 -5.88 7.35
N PHE A 219 2.53 -4.80 8.05
CA PHE A 219 2.61 -3.47 7.46
C PHE A 219 4.04 -2.97 7.33
N GLU A 220 4.95 -3.40 8.21
CA GLU A 220 6.39 -3.19 8.04
C GLU A 220 6.93 -3.87 6.77
N LEU A 221 6.42 -5.05 6.42
CA LEU A 221 6.79 -5.75 5.18
C LEU A 221 6.21 -5.09 3.93
N LEU A 222 5.01 -4.50 4.03
CA LEU A 222 4.33 -3.84 2.92
C LEU A 222 4.79 -2.40 2.67
N ASP A 223 5.63 -1.83 3.54
CA ASP A 223 6.11 -0.45 3.38
C ASP A 223 6.94 -0.35 2.08
N LEU A 224 6.31 0.19 1.03
CA LEU A 224 6.91 0.41 -0.29
C LEU A 224 7.89 1.59 -0.25
N GLY A 225 8.86 1.55 0.67
CA GLY A 225 9.85 2.60 0.88
C GLY A 225 9.23 3.97 1.17
N GLY A 226 8.11 4.00 1.90
CA GLY A 226 7.38 5.21 2.29
C GLY A 226 6.31 5.67 1.30
N VAL A 227 6.12 5.01 0.14
CA VAL A 227 5.07 5.37 -0.83
C VAL A 227 3.68 4.99 -0.31
N LEU A 228 3.54 3.77 0.20
CA LEU A 228 2.31 3.26 0.79
C LEU A 228 2.61 2.81 2.21
N SER A 229 2.03 3.49 3.19
CA SER A 229 2.21 3.20 4.61
C SER A 229 0.87 2.88 5.27
N PHE A 230 0.89 2.06 6.31
CA PHE A 230 -0.31 1.78 7.09
C PHE A 230 -0.45 2.74 8.28
N GLU A 231 -1.64 3.29 8.48
CA GLU A 231 -1.93 4.11 9.65
C GLU A 231 -2.47 3.24 10.79
N HIS A 232 -1.65 3.03 11.82
CA HIS A 232 -2.00 2.23 13.00
C HIS A 232 -3.02 2.90 13.92
N ASP A 233 -3.04 4.24 13.90
CA ASP A 233 -3.88 5.04 14.78
C ASP A 233 -5.06 5.63 14.00
N THR A 234 -6.09 4.80 13.81
CA THR A 234 -7.37 5.28 13.31
C THR A 234 -8.08 6.01 14.44
N ALA A 235 -8.31 7.31 14.26
CA ALA A 235 -9.00 8.13 15.24
C ALA A 235 -10.38 7.53 15.56
N ARG A 236 -10.66 7.34 16.86
CA ARG A 236 -12.01 6.97 17.30
C ARG A 236 -12.96 8.11 17.01
N PHE A 237 -14.20 7.78 16.69
CA PHE A 237 -15.24 8.76 16.40
C PHE A 237 -15.39 9.84 17.50
N ALA A 238 -15.24 9.44 18.77
CA ALA A 238 -15.35 10.33 19.92
C ALA A 238 -14.21 11.36 20.05
N GLU A 239 -13.13 11.17 19.28
CA GLU A 239 -11.92 12.00 19.31
C GLU A 239 -11.88 13.03 18.17
N VAL A 240 -12.92 13.09 17.34
CA VAL A 240 -13.03 14.03 16.22
C VAL A 240 -14.27 14.89 16.43
N GLY A 241 -14.07 16.12 16.90
CA GLY A 241 -15.14 17.12 17.01
C GLY A 241 -15.60 17.59 15.63
N GLY A 242 -16.91 17.82 15.48
CA GLY A 242 -17.49 18.27 14.21
C GLY A 242 -17.59 17.19 13.11
N LEU A 243 -17.51 17.62 11.86
CA LEU A 243 -17.68 16.88 10.61
C LEU A 243 -19.05 16.18 10.49
N TYR A 244 -20.13 16.78 11.01
CA TYR A 244 -21.43 16.13 11.13
C TYR A 244 -22.01 15.71 9.78
N ASN A 245 -21.99 16.61 8.79
CA ASN A 245 -22.46 16.33 7.44
C ASN A 245 -21.66 15.21 6.76
N LEU A 246 -20.33 15.22 6.88
CA LEU A 246 -19.47 14.14 6.37
C LEU A 246 -19.78 12.80 7.05
N LYS A 247 -19.86 12.76 8.38
CA LYS A 247 -20.16 11.55 9.16
C LYS A 247 -21.51 10.95 8.79
N ARG A 248 -22.54 11.79 8.66
CA ARG A 248 -23.88 11.36 8.21
C ARG A 248 -23.82 10.75 6.81
N TRP A 249 -23.17 11.45 5.87
CA TRP A 249 -23.04 11.00 4.48
C TRP A 249 -22.31 9.66 4.35
N LEU A 250 -21.29 9.43 5.19
CA LEU A 250 -20.56 8.16 5.26
C LEU A 250 -21.41 7.04 5.87
N GLY A 251 -22.22 7.34 6.89
CA GLY A 251 -23.11 6.37 7.52
C GLY A 251 -24.13 5.77 6.54
N GLU A 252 -24.66 6.58 5.64
CA GLU A 252 -25.59 6.14 4.58
C GLU A 252 -24.95 5.15 3.57
N ARG A 253 -23.61 5.16 3.44
CA ARG A 253 -22.85 4.37 2.44
C ARG A 253 -22.14 3.15 3.01
N GLN A 254 -22.00 3.06 4.33
CA GLN A 254 -21.27 1.98 4.99
C GLN A 254 -21.83 0.59 4.62
N ALA A 255 -23.15 0.43 4.64
CA ALA A 255 -23.80 -0.85 4.36
C ALA A 255 -23.55 -1.31 2.91
N ALA A 256 -23.68 -0.39 1.95
CA ALA A 256 -23.44 -0.67 0.53
C ALA A 256 -21.97 -1.05 0.28
N PHE A 257 -21.03 -0.33 0.88
CA PHE A 257 -19.61 -0.64 0.74
C PHE A 257 -19.25 -2.03 1.31
N ASN A 258 -19.78 -2.38 2.49
CA ASN A 258 -19.53 -3.67 3.13
C ASN A 258 -20.22 -4.85 2.43
N ALA A 259 -21.31 -4.61 1.70
CA ALA A 259 -22.00 -5.66 0.96
C ALA A 259 -21.15 -6.20 -0.21
N GLY A 260 -20.27 -5.37 -0.79
CA GLY A 260 -19.23 -5.78 -1.75
C GLY A 260 -19.75 -6.42 -3.05
N LYS A 261 -21.04 -6.32 -3.34
CA LYS A 261 -21.72 -7.05 -4.43
C LYS A 261 -22.51 -6.16 -5.40
N ASP A 262 -22.55 -4.86 -5.14
CA ASP A 262 -23.25 -3.91 -6.00
C ASP A 262 -22.33 -3.36 -7.10
N VAL A 263 -22.92 -3.06 -8.26
CA VAL A 263 -22.20 -2.50 -9.42
C VAL A 263 -21.66 -1.08 -9.12
N ASP A 264 -22.29 -0.37 -8.19
CA ASP A 264 -21.97 1.01 -7.84
C ASP A 264 -21.49 1.13 -6.39
N LEU A 265 -20.31 0.56 -6.10
CA LEU A 265 -19.66 0.74 -4.81
C LEU A 265 -19.31 2.21 -4.55
N PRO A 266 -19.49 2.73 -3.32
CA PRO A 266 -19.00 4.06 -2.94
C PRO A 266 -17.51 4.19 -3.26
N LYS A 267 -17.17 5.20 -4.07
CA LYS A 267 -15.81 5.38 -4.59
C LYS A 267 -14.94 6.16 -3.63
N GLY A 268 -15.44 7.24 -3.07
CA GLY A 268 -14.58 8.09 -2.25
C GLY A 268 -15.04 9.53 -2.11
N VAL A 269 -14.27 10.28 -1.32
CA VAL A 269 -14.47 11.71 -1.06
C VAL A 269 -13.18 12.50 -1.28
N LEU A 270 -13.33 13.73 -1.76
CA LEU A 270 -12.27 14.73 -1.77
C LEU A 270 -12.55 15.75 -0.66
N LEU A 271 -11.61 15.86 0.29
CA LEU A 271 -11.63 16.81 1.39
C LEU A 271 -10.76 18.01 1.02
N VAL A 272 -11.38 19.14 0.76
CA VAL A 272 -10.70 20.41 0.48
C VAL A 272 -10.92 21.35 1.64
N GLY A 273 -9.95 22.17 2.01
CA GLY A 273 -10.16 23.06 3.13
C GLY A 273 -8.91 23.67 3.70
N VAL A 274 -9.10 24.40 4.78
CA VAL A 274 -8.04 25.14 5.47
C VAL A 274 -6.99 24.19 6.05
N GLN A 275 -5.72 24.60 6.01
CA GLN A 275 -4.66 23.87 6.69
C GLN A 275 -4.96 23.83 8.21
N GLY A 276 -4.75 22.67 8.84
CA GLY A 276 -5.11 22.50 10.27
C GLY A 276 -6.62 22.35 10.55
N GLY A 277 -7.48 22.36 9.53
CA GLY A 277 -8.93 22.15 9.68
C GLY A 277 -9.36 20.71 9.98
N GLY A 278 -8.41 19.77 10.12
CA GLY A 278 -8.73 18.38 10.48
C GLY A 278 -9.01 17.44 9.30
N LYS A 279 -8.61 17.79 8.06
CA LYS A 279 -8.77 16.90 6.88
C LYS A 279 -8.11 15.52 7.05
N SER A 280 -6.87 15.49 7.53
CA SER A 280 -6.14 14.25 7.82
C SER A 280 -6.83 13.45 8.93
N LEU A 281 -7.35 14.15 9.96
CA LEU A 281 -8.13 13.53 11.03
C LEU A 281 -9.46 12.96 10.53
N ALA A 282 -10.11 13.64 9.58
CA ALA A 282 -11.32 13.16 8.92
C ALA A 282 -11.07 11.87 8.15
N ALA A 283 -9.96 11.77 7.41
CA ALA A 283 -9.56 10.54 6.73
C ALA A 283 -9.39 9.36 7.73
N LYS A 284 -8.73 9.62 8.86
CA LYS A 284 -8.59 8.66 9.97
C LYS A 284 -9.93 8.24 10.56
N ALA A 285 -10.85 9.20 10.70
CA ALA A 285 -12.20 8.96 11.20
C ALA A 285 -13.04 8.10 10.25
N VAL A 286 -12.87 8.22 8.93
CA VAL A 286 -13.58 7.36 7.96
C VAL A 286 -13.23 5.89 8.17
N ALA A 287 -11.94 5.58 8.24
CA ALA A 287 -11.47 4.22 8.50
C ALA A 287 -11.94 3.70 9.87
N GLY A 288 -11.86 4.54 10.91
CA GLY A 288 -12.37 4.21 12.24
C GLY A 288 -13.88 3.96 12.27
N LEU A 289 -14.68 4.76 11.56
CA LEU A 289 -16.14 4.62 11.47
C LEU A 289 -16.54 3.32 10.79
N TRP A 290 -15.84 2.94 9.72
CA TRP A 290 -16.14 1.72 8.98
C TRP A 290 -15.45 0.47 9.53
N GLY A 291 -14.53 0.64 10.49
CA GLY A 291 -13.73 -0.46 11.05
C GLY A 291 -12.80 -1.08 10.01
N LEU A 292 -12.29 -0.27 9.09
CA LEU A 292 -11.48 -0.72 7.96
C LEU A 292 -10.00 -0.34 8.13
N PRO A 293 -9.08 -1.12 7.53
CA PRO A 293 -7.67 -0.74 7.42
C PRO A 293 -7.50 0.62 6.70
N LEU A 294 -6.60 1.47 7.18
CA LEU A 294 -6.26 2.76 6.56
C LEU A 294 -4.87 2.71 5.92
N LEU A 295 -4.83 2.85 4.60
CA LEU A 295 -3.60 2.92 3.81
C LEU A 295 -3.36 4.38 3.44
N ARG A 296 -2.19 4.92 3.76
CA ARG A 296 -1.77 6.26 3.37
C ARG A 296 -0.85 6.18 2.16
N LEU A 297 -1.26 6.80 1.07
CA LEU A 297 -0.48 6.99 -0.14
C LEU A 297 0.18 8.36 -0.08
N ASP A 298 1.51 8.37 -0.01
CA ASP A 298 2.31 9.58 0.07
C ASP A 298 2.80 9.99 -1.33
N PHE A 299 2.17 11.04 -1.86
CA PHE A 299 2.51 11.58 -3.17
C PHE A 299 3.88 12.26 -3.22
N ALA A 300 4.44 12.71 -2.10
CA ALA A 300 5.78 13.28 -2.07
C ALA A 300 6.84 12.18 -2.20
N CYS A 301 6.63 11.03 -1.55
CA CYS A 301 7.53 9.87 -1.64
C CYS A 301 7.60 9.25 -3.04
N LEU A 302 6.54 9.36 -3.83
CA LEU A 302 6.48 8.85 -5.21
C LEU A 302 7.58 9.42 -6.13
N TYR A 303 8.05 10.64 -5.87
CA TYR A 303 9.05 11.33 -6.70
C TYR A 303 10.51 11.11 -6.25
N ASN A 304 10.74 10.50 -5.08
CA ASN A 304 12.04 10.53 -4.41
C ASN A 304 13.07 9.47 -4.83
N LYS A 305 12.78 8.61 -5.82
CA LYS A 305 13.74 7.58 -6.27
C LYS A 305 13.67 7.40 -7.79
N TYR A 306 14.73 7.83 -8.47
CA TYR A 306 15.06 7.63 -9.89
C TYR A 306 13.99 8.06 -10.92
N PHE A 307 14.36 8.99 -11.80
CA PHE A 307 13.53 9.40 -12.94
C PHE A 307 13.08 8.19 -13.77
N GLY A 308 11.78 7.87 -13.72
CA GLY A 308 11.15 6.80 -14.50
C GLY A 308 10.41 5.71 -13.70
N GLU A 309 10.53 5.66 -12.37
CA GLU A 309 9.88 4.63 -11.53
C GLU A 309 8.57 5.08 -10.86
N THR A 310 8.29 6.40 -10.84
CA THR A 310 7.13 6.99 -10.15
C THR A 310 5.78 6.37 -10.54
N GLU A 311 5.54 6.19 -11.84
CA GLU A 311 4.28 5.62 -12.36
C GLU A 311 4.13 4.14 -11.99
N ARG A 312 5.24 3.41 -11.99
CA ARG A 312 5.30 2.01 -11.58
C ARG A 312 5.02 1.88 -10.09
N ASN A 313 5.61 2.74 -9.26
CA ASN A 313 5.39 2.76 -7.81
C ASN A 313 3.93 3.09 -7.46
N LEU A 314 3.32 4.06 -8.16
CA LEU A 314 1.89 4.35 -8.00
C LEU A 314 1.03 3.15 -8.37
N ARG A 315 1.28 2.51 -9.54
CA ARG A 315 0.54 1.31 -9.94
C ARG A 315 0.63 0.20 -8.92
N GLU A 316 1.82 -0.05 -8.38
CA GLU A 316 2.03 -1.08 -7.38
C GLU A 316 1.29 -0.76 -6.08
N ALA A 317 1.39 0.49 -5.60
CA ALA A 317 0.67 0.92 -4.41
C ALA A 317 -0.87 0.79 -4.56
N LEU A 318 -1.41 1.17 -5.72
CA LEU A 318 -2.85 1.03 -6.01
C LEU A 318 -3.27 -0.44 -6.12
N ARG A 319 -2.45 -1.28 -6.75
CA ARG A 319 -2.69 -2.73 -6.83
C ARG A 319 -2.70 -3.38 -5.44
N LEU A 320 -1.71 -3.06 -4.59
CA LEU A 320 -1.68 -3.55 -3.22
C LEU A 320 -2.93 -3.10 -2.44
N ALA A 321 -3.38 -1.86 -2.63
CA ALA A 321 -4.62 -1.39 -2.00
C ALA A 321 -5.85 -2.22 -2.42
N GLU A 322 -5.95 -2.61 -3.69
CA GLU A 322 -7.00 -3.52 -4.17
C GLU A 322 -6.89 -4.93 -3.57
N GLU A 323 -5.68 -5.49 -3.50
CA GLU A 323 -5.43 -6.81 -2.91
C GLU A 323 -5.71 -6.83 -1.38
N MET A 324 -5.64 -5.66 -0.73
CA MET A 324 -5.96 -5.46 0.68
C MET A 324 -7.43 -5.15 0.96
N ALA A 325 -8.27 -5.06 -0.07
CA ALA A 325 -9.67 -4.70 0.09
C ALA A 325 -10.44 -5.72 0.99
N PRO A 326 -11.42 -5.26 1.80
CA PRO A 326 -11.91 -3.88 1.89
C PRO A 326 -11.02 -2.96 2.75
N CYS A 327 -10.73 -1.75 2.25
CA CYS A 327 -9.88 -0.79 2.93
C CYS A 327 -10.22 0.68 2.57
N VAL A 328 -9.67 1.62 3.35
CA VAL A 328 -9.66 3.04 3.03
C VAL A 328 -8.28 3.42 2.50
N LEU A 329 -8.21 4.03 1.33
CA LEU A 329 -6.99 4.58 0.74
C LEU A 329 -6.98 6.10 0.89
N TRP A 330 -6.16 6.61 1.78
CA TRP A 330 -5.95 8.03 2.02
C TRP A 330 -4.80 8.58 1.17
N ALA A 331 -5.12 9.42 0.20
CA ALA A 331 -4.16 10.21 -0.57
C ALA A 331 -4.03 11.60 0.09
N ASP A 332 -2.98 11.80 0.87
CA ASP A 332 -2.78 13.08 1.57
C ASP A 332 -2.10 14.11 0.65
N GLU A 333 -2.59 15.35 0.71
CA GLU A 333 -2.05 16.51 -0.02
C GLU A 333 -1.82 16.19 -1.51
N ILE A 334 -2.86 15.65 -2.14
CA ILE A 334 -2.79 15.10 -3.49
C ILE A 334 -2.35 16.15 -4.53
N GLU A 335 -2.57 17.43 -4.26
CA GLU A 335 -2.08 18.55 -5.07
C GLU A 335 -0.56 18.64 -5.11
N LYS A 336 0.16 18.20 -4.06
CA LYS A 336 1.63 18.29 -4.04
C LYS A 336 2.28 17.37 -5.06
N GLY A 337 1.68 16.20 -5.30
CA GLY A 337 2.18 15.26 -6.29
C GLY A 337 1.55 15.40 -7.67
N LEU A 338 0.49 16.19 -7.82
CA LEU A 338 -0.23 16.34 -9.09
C LEU A 338 -0.22 17.77 -9.63
N ALA A 339 0.38 18.72 -8.90
CA ALA A 339 0.53 20.09 -9.36
C ALA A 339 1.26 20.11 -10.71
N THR A 340 0.62 20.77 -11.68
CA THR A 340 1.15 20.94 -13.03
C THR A 340 2.26 21.97 -13.02
N GLY A 341 3.51 21.53 -12.84
CA GLY A 341 4.70 22.32 -13.15
C GLY A 341 5.21 22.03 -14.55
N ASP A 342 5.48 23.07 -15.35
CA ASP A 342 6.04 22.95 -16.71
C ASP A 342 7.44 22.28 -16.75
N ASN A 343 8.08 22.05 -15.59
CA ASN A 343 9.46 21.62 -15.48
C ASN A 343 9.65 20.11 -15.19
N ASP A 344 8.59 19.30 -15.16
CA ASP A 344 8.63 17.88 -14.74
C ASP A 344 8.58 16.87 -15.90
N GLY A 345 8.79 17.30 -17.15
CA GLY A 345 8.85 16.39 -18.31
C GLY A 345 7.59 15.52 -18.52
N GLY A 346 6.44 16.00 -18.05
CA GLY A 346 5.15 15.30 -18.12
C GLY A 346 4.99 14.11 -17.19
N VAL A 347 5.85 13.94 -16.17
CA VAL A 347 5.71 12.85 -15.18
C VAL A 347 4.41 13.02 -14.38
N SER A 348 4.15 14.18 -13.80
CA SER A 348 2.91 14.50 -13.09
C SER A 348 1.63 14.18 -13.88
N GLN A 349 1.61 14.45 -15.18
CA GLN A 349 0.48 14.13 -16.07
C GLN A 349 0.29 12.61 -16.26
N ARG A 350 1.38 11.83 -16.36
CA ARG A 350 1.30 10.36 -16.44
C ARG A 350 0.83 9.74 -15.12
N VAL A 351 1.29 10.29 -14.00
CA VAL A 351 0.85 9.89 -12.65
C VAL A 351 -0.65 10.17 -12.49
N LEU A 352 -1.10 11.37 -12.86
CA LEU A 352 -2.52 11.73 -12.88
C LEU A 352 -3.33 10.75 -13.75
N GLY A 353 -2.88 10.49 -14.98
CA GLY A 353 -3.54 9.56 -15.90
C GLY A 353 -3.68 8.15 -15.32
N THR A 354 -2.62 7.64 -14.66
CA THR A 354 -2.62 6.35 -13.98
C THR A 354 -3.66 6.31 -12.86
N LEU A 355 -3.67 7.34 -12.00
CA LEU A 355 -4.64 7.44 -10.91
C LEU A 355 -6.08 7.51 -11.43
N LEU A 356 -6.34 8.38 -12.42
CA LEU A 356 -7.67 8.55 -12.99
C LEU A 356 -8.17 7.26 -13.67
N THR A 357 -7.29 6.52 -14.35
CA THR A 357 -7.64 5.23 -14.95
C THR A 357 -8.06 4.24 -13.87
N TRP A 358 -7.23 4.10 -12.83
CA TRP A 358 -7.54 3.24 -11.69
C TRP A 358 -8.86 3.64 -11.00
N MET A 359 -9.11 4.93 -10.80
CA MET A 359 -10.37 5.41 -10.21
C MET A 359 -11.61 5.10 -11.05
N ALA A 360 -11.47 4.94 -12.37
CA ALA A 360 -12.56 4.52 -13.24
C ALA A 360 -12.79 3.01 -13.20
N GLU A 361 -11.70 2.24 -13.19
CA GLU A 361 -11.73 0.81 -13.51
C GLU A 361 -11.77 -0.09 -12.26
N ARG A 362 -11.40 0.43 -11.08
CA ARG A 362 -11.35 -0.38 -9.85
C ARG A 362 -12.70 -1.01 -9.54
N LYS A 363 -12.67 -2.31 -9.26
CA LYS A 363 -13.84 -3.10 -8.82
C LYS A 363 -13.72 -3.53 -7.36
N ALA A 364 -12.50 -3.55 -6.82
CA ALA A 364 -12.26 -3.89 -5.43
C ALA A 364 -12.89 -2.83 -4.50
N PRO A 365 -13.41 -3.22 -3.32
CA PRO A 365 -13.98 -2.28 -2.35
C PRO A 365 -12.85 -1.48 -1.67
N VAL A 366 -12.34 -0.47 -2.38
CA VAL A 366 -11.34 0.49 -1.88
C VAL A 366 -11.98 1.88 -1.88
N PHE A 367 -12.19 2.42 -0.68
CA PHE A 367 -12.77 3.74 -0.50
C PHE A 367 -11.66 4.79 -0.46
N MET A 368 -11.64 5.70 -1.43
CA MET A 368 -10.59 6.70 -1.54
C MET A 368 -10.94 7.97 -0.76
N VAL A 369 -10.04 8.41 0.13
CA VAL A 369 -10.12 9.74 0.76
C VAL A 369 -8.94 10.56 0.26
N ALA A 370 -9.19 11.58 -0.55
CA ALA A 370 -8.15 12.51 -0.96
C ALA A 370 -8.25 13.79 -0.14
N THR A 371 -7.11 14.37 0.28
CA THR A 371 -7.09 15.69 0.93
C THR A 371 -6.36 16.68 0.03
N ALA A 372 -6.78 17.94 0.08
CA ALA A 372 -6.05 19.04 -0.54
C ALA A 372 -6.19 20.35 0.24
N ASN A 373 -5.10 21.12 0.29
CA ASN A 373 -5.07 22.47 0.86
C ASN A 373 -5.21 23.54 -0.23
N ALA A 374 -4.61 23.32 -1.41
CA ALA A 374 -4.59 24.28 -2.52
C ALA A 374 -5.40 23.77 -3.71
N ILE A 375 -6.68 24.14 -3.75
CA ILE A 375 -7.63 23.69 -4.78
C ILE A 375 -7.31 24.22 -6.18
N ASP A 376 -6.71 25.41 -6.26
CA ASP A 376 -6.24 26.05 -7.48
C ASP A 376 -5.14 25.23 -8.20
N ARG A 377 -4.43 24.37 -7.45
CA ARG A 377 -3.38 23.50 -7.97
C ARG A 377 -3.88 22.12 -8.37
N LEU A 378 -5.14 21.80 -8.07
CA LEU A 378 -5.69 20.50 -8.40
C LEU A 378 -6.09 20.44 -9.88
N PRO A 379 -5.70 19.37 -10.59
CA PRO A 379 -6.18 19.12 -11.95
C PRO A 379 -7.72 19.03 -11.98
N PRO A 380 -8.40 19.75 -12.88
CA PRO A 380 -9.87 19.76 -12.97
C PRO A 380 -10.45 18.36 -13.24
N GLU A 381 -9.67 17.46 -13.83
CA GLU A 381 -10.04 16.07 -14.11
C GLU A 381 -10.38 15.26 -12.85
N LEU A 382 -9.82 15.62 -11.68
CA LEU A 382 -10.12 14.98 -10.40
C LEU A 382 -11.47 15.38 -9.83
N VAL A 383 -11.87 16.63 -10.06
CA VAL A 383 -13.10 17.22 -9.49
C VAL A 383 -14.34 16.82 -10.30
N ARG A 384 -14.15 16.19 -11.46
CA ARG A 384 -15.25 15.70 -12.30
C ARG A 384 -16.09 14.64 -11.56
N LYS A 385 -17.40 14.86 -11.49
CA LYS A 385 -18.37 13.92 -10.91
C LYS A 385 -18.23 12.52 -11.54
N GLY A 386 -18.24 11.50 -10.70
CA GLY A 386 -17.99 10.09 -11.08
C GLY A 386 -16.59 9.57 -10.71
N ARG A 387 -15.68 10.45 -10.28
CA ARG A 387 -14.36 10.11 -9.70
C ARG A 387 -14.43 9.98 -8.19
N PHE A 388 -14.82 11.08 -7.55
CA PHE A 388 -15.28 11.10 -6.17
C PHE A 388 -16.80 11.20 -6.17
N ASP A 389 -17.42 10.59 -5.18
CA ASP A 389 -18.87 10.64 -5.00
C ASP A 389 -19.27 12.02 -4.49
N GLU A 390 -18.47 12.58 -3.56
CA GLU A 390 -18.68 13.91 -3.04
C GLU A 390 -17.39 14.68 -2.75
N LEU A 391 -17.51 16.00 -2.80
CA LEU A 391 -16.47 16.94 -2.42
C LEU A 391 -16.93 17.71 -1.18
N PHE A 392 -16.17 17.57 -0.09
CA PHE A 392 -16.43 18.23 1.17
C PHE A 392 -15.47 19.37 1.42
N PHE A 393 -16.01 20.52 1.83
CA PHE A 393 -15.25 21.66 2.30
C PHE A 393 -15.11 21.63 3.82
N VAL A 394 -13.87 21.54 4.28
CA VAL A 394 -13.50 21.57 5.70
C VAL A 394 -13.04 22.98 6.05
N ASP A 395 -13.94 23.75 6.66
CA ASP A 395 -13.69 25.11 7.11
C ASP A 395 -13.12 25.12 8.55
N LEU A 396 -12.90 26.32 9.09
CA LEU A 396 -12.63 26.53 10.50
C LEU A 396 -13.83 26.10 11.36
N PRO A 397 -13.58 25.48 12.53
CA PRO A 397 -14.62 24.95 13.40
C PRO A 397 -15.55 26.04 13.93
N THR A 398 -16.85 25.72 14.05
CA THR A 398 -17.84 26.58 14.72
C THR A 398 -17.55 26.67 16.22
N ARG A 399 -18.21 27.59 16.93
CA ARG A 399 -18.04 27.73 18.39
C ARG A 399 -18.29 26.42 19.13
N GLU A 400 -19.35 25.70 18.76
CA GLU A 400 -19.73 24.42 19.36
C GLU A 400 -18.64 23.36 19.12
N VAL A 401 -18.13 23.29 17.89
CA VAL A 401 -17.04 22.38 17.51
C VAL A 401 -15.74 22.76 18.24
N ARG A 402 -15.41 24.04 18.40
CA ARG A 402 -14.23 24.49 19.17
C ARG A 402 -14.32 24.07 20.63
N ALA A 403 -15.48 24.22 21.28
CA ALA A 403 -15.68 23.76 22.65
C ALA A 403 -15.45 22.24 22.77
N GLU A 404 -15.92 21.47 21.77
CA GLU A 404 -15.67 20.04 21.70
C GLU A 404 -14.18 19.71 21.50
N ILE A 405 -13.47 20.44 20.63
CA ILE A 405 -12.03 20.29 20.41
C ILE A 405 -11.26 20.55 21.71
N PHE A 406 -11.56 21.64 22.44
CA PHE A 406 -10.96 21.90 23.76
C PHE A 406 -11.21 20.73 24.72
N ARG A 407 -12.45 20.24 24.83
CA ARG A 407 -12.79 19.09 25.67
C ARG A 407 -11.89 17.89 25.35
N ILE A 408 -11.73 17.55 24.07
CA ILE A 408 -10.92 16.41 23.63
C ILE A 408 -9.45 16.59 24.01
N HIS A 409 -8.85 17.76 23.72
CA HIS A 409 -7.43 17.99 23.99
C HIS A 409 -7.11 18.15 25.49
N LEU A 410 -8.06 18.61 26.31
CA LEU A 410 -7.94 18.61 27.77
C LEU A 410 -7.97 17.17 28.31
N GLN A 411 -8.94 16.35 27.89
CA GLN A 411 -9.04 14.94 28.29
C GLN A 411 -7.80 14.13 27.92
N ARG A 412 -7.25 14.34 26.72
CA ARG A 412 -6.00 13.70 26.27
C ARG A 412 -4.79 14.02 27.15
N ARG A 413 -4.86 15.08 27.95
CA ARG A 413 -3.82 15.50 28.90
C ARG A 413 -4.22 15.30 30.35
N GLU A 414 -5.20 14.43 30.59
CA GLU A 414 -5.69 14.07 31.93
C GLU A 414 -6.24 15.26 32.74
N LEU A 415 -6.68 16.31 32.04
CA LEU A 415 -7.38 17.45 32.65
C LEU A 415 -8.88 17.22 32.59
N GLU A 416 -9.58 17.46 33.70
CA GLU A 416 -11.03 17.34 33.80
C GLU A 416 -11.72 18.53 33.10
N PRO A 417 -12.40 18.34 31.95
CA PRO A 417 -12.98 19.47 31.21
C PRO A 417 -14.04 20.25 31.99
N GLN A 418 -14.67 19.62 32.99
CA GLN A 418 -15.67 20.25 33.86
C GLN A 418 -15.09 21.38 34.72
N GLN A 419 -13.76 21.44 34.87
CA GLN A 419 -13.06 22.50 35.60
C GLN A 419 -12.86 23.77 34.75
N PHE A 420 -13.18 23.71 33.46
CA PHE A 420 -12.93 24.79 32.50
C PHE A 420 -14.25 25.27 31.89
N ASP A 421 -14.36 26.59 31.66
CA ASP A 421 -15.46 27.13 30.87
C ASP A 421 -15.12 26.99 29.38
N LEU A 422 -15.50 25.85 28.80
CA LEU A 422 -15.29 25.56 27.40
C LEU A 422 -16.06 26.52 26.47
N GLY A 423 -17.18 27.08 26.94
CA GLY A 423 -18.00 28.03 26.17
C GLY A 423 -17.31 29.38 26.03
N GLU A 424 -16.61 29.82 27.08
CA GLU A 424 -15.73 31.00 27.05
C GLU A 424 -14.49 30.74 26.19
N LEU A 425 -13.79 29.62 26.39
CA LEU A 425 -12.61 29.28 25.59
C LEU A 425 -12.93 29.24 24.09
N ALA A 426 -14.07 28.65 23.72
CA ALA A 426 -14.55 28.60 22.33
C ALA A 426 -14.92 29.99 21.77
N GLN A 427 -15.40 30.90 22.63
CA GLN A 427 -15.76 32.26 22.21
C GLN A 427 -14.52 33.12 21.95
N VAL A 428 -13.50 33.04 22.82
CA VAL A 428 -12.28 33.85 22.70
C VAL A 428 -11.35 33.31 21.60
N SER A 429 -11.45 32.02 21.27
CA SER A 429 -10.71 31.38 20.16
C SER A 429 -11.43 31.48 18.80
N ASP A 430 -12.21 32.54 18.58
CA ASP A 430 -12.89 32.68 17.30
C ASP A 430 -11.92 32.77 16.12
N GLY A 431 -12.21 32.02 15.06
CA GLY A 431 -11.34 31.90 13.89
C GLY A 431 -10.10 31.01 14.07
N PHE A 432 -9.99 30.26 15.18
CA PHE A 432 -8.94 29.25 15.37
C PHE A 432 -9.30 27.95 14.66
N SER A 433 -8.30 27.30 14.08
CA SER A 433 -8.34 25.92 13.61
C SER A 433 -8.20 24.92 14.77
N GLY A 434 -8.50 23.64 14.50
CA GLY A 434 -8.31 22.59 15.51
C GLY A 434 -6.85 22.45 15.95
N ALA A 435 -5.91 22.60 15.01
CA ALA A 435 -4.48 22.56 15.31
C ALA A 435 -4.03 23.71 16.22
N GLU A 436 -4.60 24.91 16.06
CA GLU A 436 -4.29 26.05 16.93
C GLU A 436 -4.86 25.88 18.33
N ILE A 437 -6.06 25.31 18.46
CA ILE A 437 -6.63 24.96 19.76
C ILE A 437 -5.78 23.91 20.47
N GLU A 438 -5.34 22.88 19.75
CA GLU A 438 -4.40 21.90 20.30
C GLU A 438 -3.13 22.59 20.80
N GLN A 439 -2.55 23.48 19.99
CA GLN A 439 -1.33 24.19 20.34
C GLN A 439 -1.51 25.11 21.54
N VAL A 440 -2.67 25.76 21.69
CA VAL A 440 -3.01 26.54 22.90
C VAL A 440 -2.96 25.65 24.14
N VAL A 441 -3.58 24.46 24.09
CA VAL A 441 -3.60 23.53 25.23
C VAL A 441 -2.18 23.01 25.52
N VAL A 442 -1.38 22.71 24.48
CA VAL A 442 0.04 22.34 24.62
C VAL A 442 0.84 23.45 25.31
N SER A 443 0.72 24.68 24.82
CA SER A 443 1.44 25.84 25.36
C SER A 443 1.05 26.11 26.81
N ALA A 444 -0.25 26.00 27.15
CA ALA A 444 -0.71 26.15 28.52
C ALA A 444 -0.12 25.06 29.43
N PHE A 445 0.00 23.82 28.96
CA PHE A 445 0.64 22.75 29.72
C PHE A 445 2.13 23.04 30.00
N TYR A 446 2.90 23.47 29.00
CA TYR A 446 4.31 23.86 29.21
C TYR A 446 4.45 25.06 30.13
N ALA A 447 3.58 26.07 29.99
CA ALA A 447 3.59 27.24 30.86
C ALA A 447 3.23 26.88 32.31
N GLY A 448 2.31 25.93 32.51
CA GLY A 448 1.95 25.40 33.83
C GLY A 448 3.14 24.70 34.50
N GLN A 449 3.82 23.81 33.76
CA GLN A 449 5.02 23.13 34.25
C GLN A 449 6.14 24.10 34.62
N ALA A 450 6.43 25.07 33.75
CA ALA A 450 7.47 26.08 34.00
C ALA A 450 7.18 26.94 35.24
N ARG A 451 5.90 27.17 35.54
CA ARG A 451 5.43 27.94 36.71
C ARG A 451 5.12 27.07 37.93
N GLN A 452 5.32 25.74 37.84
CA GLN A 452 4.94 24.76 38.87
C GLN A 452 3.47 24.91 39.33
N LYS A 453 2.56 25.20 38.38
CA LYS A 453 1.12 25.35 38.61
C LYS A 453 0.34 24.39 37.71
N THR A 454 -0.80 23.89 38.19
CA THR A 454 -1.76 23.18 37.35
C THR A 454 -2.32 24.11 36.28
N VAL A 455 -2.66 23.55 35.11
CA VAL A 455 -3.33 24.31 34.05
C VAL A 455 -4.70 24.73 34.55
N ASP A 456 -5.00 26.02 34.47
CA ASP A 456 -6.30 26.60 34.82
C ASP A 456 -6.87 27.41 33.66
N GLN A 457 -8.11 27.87 33.81
CA GLN A 457 -8.82 28.68 32.82
C GLN A 457 -8.02 29.93 32.40
N GLU A 458 -7.41 30.62 33.37
CA GLU A 458 -6.66 31.85 33.11
C GLU A 458 -5.45 31.60 32.21
N LEU A 459 -4.71 30.52 32.45
CA LEU A 459 -3.56 30.17 31.63
C LEU A 459 -3.94 29.86 30.19
N LEU A 460 -5.03 29.12 29.97
CA LEU A 460 -5.55 28.87 28.62
C LEU A 460 -5.95 30.17 27.92
N LEU A 461 -6.67 31.06 28.60
CA LEU A 461 -7.06 32.37 28.05
C LEU A 461 -5.84 33.25 27.70
N GLN A 462 -4.77 33.19 28.50
CA GLN A 462 -3.52 33.89 28.21
C GLN A 462 -2.86 33.35 26.93
N GLU A 463 -2.81 32.02 26.77
CA GLU A 463 -2.20 31.39 25.59
C GLU A 463 -3.03 31.57 24.32
N ILE A 464 -4.37 31.61 24.41
CA ILE A 464 -5.24 32.01 23.27
C ILE A 464 -4.87 33.42 22.80
N LYS A 465 -4.75 34.39 23.72
CA LYS A 465 -4.41 35.79 23.37
C LYS A 465 -3.03 35.96 22.75
N ARG A 466 -2.10 35.03 23.02
CA ARG A 466 -0.74 35.03 22.48
C ARG A 466 -0.65 34.38 21.09
N THR A 467 -1.67 33.62 20.72
CA THR A 467 -1.72 32.90 19.45
C THR A 467 -2.43 33.76 18.41
N ALA A 468 -1.76 34.04 17.29
CA ALA A 468 -2.39 34.71 16.16
C ALA A 468 -3.15 33.67 15.32
N PRO A 469 -4.48 33.82 15.12
CA PRO A 469 -5.26 32.81 14.41
C PRO A 469 -4.98 32.81 12.91
N LEU A 470 -5.08 31.64 12.30
CA LEU A 470 -4.91 31.41 10.87
C LEU A 470 -5.89 32.23 10.04
N SER A 471 -7.11 32.43 10.55
CA SER A 471 -8.12 33.29 9.95
C SER A 471 -7.68 34.76 9.77
N VAL A 472 -6.71 35.21 10.55
CA VAL A 472 -6.11 36.55 10.43
C VAL A 472 -4.84 36.51 9.59
N VAL A 473 -3.99 35.49 9.77
CA VAL A 473 -2.70 35.38 9.06
C VAL A 473 -2.88 35.05 7.57
N MET A 474 -3.92 34.28 7.22
CA MET A 474 -4.22 33.84 5.85
C MET A 474 -5.65 34.26 5.43
N ALA A 475 -6.06 35.47 5.82
CA ALA A 475 -7.42 35.94 5.62
C ALA A 475 -7.82 35.97 4.14
N GLU A 476 -6.92 36.42 3.26
CA GLU A 476 -7.13 36.51 1.82
C GLU A 476 -7.28 35.14 1.17
N GLU A 477 -6.37 34.20 1.46
CA GLU A 477 -6.41 32.84 0.93
C GLU A 477 -7.66 32.10 1.43
N LEU A 478 -8.02 32.28 2.71
CA LEU A 478 -9.22 31.69 3.29
C LEU A 478 -10.48 32.21 2.61
N ALA A 479 -10.58 33.51 2.38
CA ALA A 479 -11.70 34.12 1.68
C ALA A 479 -11.78 33.66 0.21
N ALA A 480 -10.65 33.46 -0.46
CA ALA A 480 -10.61 32.88 -1.79
C ALA A 480 -11.11 31.43 -1.80
N LEU A 481 -10.66 30.62 -0.84
CA LEU A 481 -11.04 29.22 -0.71
C LEU A 481 -12.55 29.05 -0.40
N ARG A 482 -13.10 29.86 0.52
CA ARG A 482 -14.54 29.87 0.82
C ARG A 482 -15.39 30.28 -0.38
N ARG A 483 -14.97 31.30 -1.13
CA ARG A 483 -15.64 31.70 -2.39
C ARG A 483 -15.58 30.62 -3.45
N TRP A 484 -14.49 29.85 -3.50
CA TRP A 484 -14.41 28.70 -4.38
C TRP A 484 -15.37 27.58 -3.94
N ALA A 485 -15.44 27.28 -2.64
CA ALA A 485 -16.28 26.23 -2.10
C ALA A 485 -17.79 26.51 -2.25
N ASP A 486 -18.20 27.77 -2.19
CA ASP A 486 -19.59 28.18 -2.31
C ASP A 486 -20.24 27.69 -3.62
N GLY A 487 -21.34 26.95 -3.48
CA GLY A 487 -22.06 26.29 -4.58
C GLY A 487 -21.30 25.14 -5.27
N ARG A 488 -20.07 24.80 -4.85
CA ARG A 488 -19.24 23.73 -5.45
C ARG A 488 -18.98 22.56 -4.50
N ALA A 489 -19.01 22.78 -3.20
CA ALA A 489 -18.65 21.83 -2.16
C ALA A 489 -19.76 21.72 -1.09
N VAL A 490 -19.88 20.53 -0.49
CA VAL A 490 -20.72 20.34 0.69
C VAL A 490 -19.91 20.72 1.93
N MET A 491 -20.47 21.49 2.86
CA MET A 491 -19.80 21.78 4.13
C MET A 491 -19.62 20.47 4.92
N ALA A 492 -18.42 20.25 5.47
CA ALA A 492 -18.13 19.02 6.20
C ALA A 492 -18.83 18.94 7.55
N ASP A 493 -18.99 20.09 8.21
CA ASP A 493 -19.80 20.28 9.42
C ASP A 493 -21.28 20.43 9.11
#